data_AF-A0AAW3ZHP2-F1
#
_entry.id   AF-A0AAW3ZHP2-F1
#
_cell.length_a   1.000
_cell.length_b   1.000
_cell.length_c   1.000
_cell.angle_alpha   90.00
_cell.angle_beta   90.00
_cell.angle_gamma   90.00
#
_symmetry.space_group_name_H-M   'P 1'
#
loop_
_entity.id
_entity.type
_entity.pdbx_description
1 polymer ?
#
loop_
_entity_poly.entity_id
_entity_poly.type
_entity_poly.pdbx_seq_one_letter_code
_entity_poly.pdbx_strand_id
1 'polypeptide(L)'
;MFNWWAGLAARRGAPALLQRAVGEGIVRSTDTELDLSEGARSHRGIRHVDWPRVHRWLEALPQEDRTGLWLECERGWARWLLSDLGPQYGFAESEHSILLSPGSEREARLALNYLDRTKLRVLRLLEELAAPADPGKEILIVFEDADLYYRYVSAFDCADSQETVSSGVFLSFGCGHFASNTARIDRMEAVIVHEMTHSLLSHLGLPTWLDEGIAVNTEVRLGHPYATVSHQRELLVKHRRHWNKRNLDSFWSGKSFYATDNVQELSYDLARILVVALASDWQAFKRFVQSAKHEDAGKAAAERLLEVDLDEFVRLVTAA
;
A
#
# COMPACT_ATOMS: atom_id res chain seq x y z
N MET A 1 19.78 -56.26 -2.66
CA MET A 1 20.74 -56.52 -3.75
C MET A 1 20.55 -55.48 -4.84
N PHE A 2 21.65 -54.85 -5.21
CA PHE A 2 22.00 -54.08 -6.42
C PHE A 2 20.98 -53.97 -7.58
N ASN A 3 20.61 -52.71 -7.88
CA ASN A 3 21.06 -51.87 -9.01
C ASN A 3 20.85 -52.27 -10.50
N TRP A 4 20.40 -51.25 -11.26
CA TRP A 4 20.69 -50.86 -12.66
C TRP A 4 19.70 -51.16 -13.81
N TRP A 5 19.07 -50.10 -14.34
CA TRP A 5 19.33 -49.39 -15.62
C TRP A 5 18.21 -48.32 -15.82
N ALA A 6 18.40 -47.00 -15.91
CA ALA A 6 19.27 -46.14 -16.73
C ALA A 6 18.79 -45.91 -18.18
N GLY A 7 18.65 -44.63 -18.58
CA GLY A 7 18.55 -44.18 -19.98
C GLY A 7 17.63 -42.97 -20.20
N LEU A 8 18.12 -41.73 -20.01
CA LEU A 8 18.40 -40.70 -21.05
C LEU A 8 17.14 -40.20 -21.82
N ALA A 9 16.86 -38.92 -22.07
CA ALA A 9 17.55 -37.62 -22.04
C ALA A 9 16.42 -36.54 -22.03
N ALA A 10 16.58 -35.22 -21.90
CA ALA A 10 17.65 -34.34 -22.29
C ALA A 10 17.50 -33.00 -21.55
N ARG A 11 18.65 -32.34 -21.43
CA ARG A 11 18.89 -30.98 -20.95
C ARG A 11 17.96 -29.95 -21.60
N ARG A 12 17.30 -29.13 -20.79
CA ARG A 12 17.09 -27.71 -21.08
C ARG A 12 17.76 -26.95 -19.94
N GLY A 13 18.70 -26.08 -20.30
CA GLY A 13 19.52 -25.34 -19.36
C GLY A 13 18.66 -24.44 -18.48
N ALA A 14 18.83 -24.57 -17.17
CA ALA A 14 18.51 -23.49 -16.26
C ALA A 14 19.53 -22.36 -16.54
N PRO A 15 19.10 -21.09 -16.71
CA PRO A 15 20.04 -19.99 -16.75
C PRO A 15 20.81 -19.95 -15.42
N ALA A 16 22.11 -19.68 -15.50
CA ALA A 16 23.00 -19.58 -14.35
C ALA A 16 22.59 -18.38 -13.49
N LEU A 17 21.74 -18.62 -12.49
CA LEU A 17 21.20 -17.59 -11.62
C LEU A 17 22.15 -17.28 -10.47
N LEU A 18 22.59 -16.01 -10.44
CA LEU A 18 22.82 -15.16 -9.26
C LEU A 18 23.89 -15.60 -8.24
N GLN A 19 25.10 -15.04 -8.35
CA GLN A 19 26.09 -15.03 -7.26
C GLN A 19 25.80 -13.91 -6.25
N ARG A 20 25.30 -14.32 -5.09
CA ARG A 20 24.91 -13.48 -3.94
C ARG A 20 26.12 -12.86 -3.23
N ALA A 21 26.19 -11.52 -3.16
CA ALA A 21 26.89 -10.83 -2.08
C ALA A 21 25.84 -10.28 -1.11
N VAL A 22 25.53 -11.08 -0.10
CA VAL A 22 24.60 -10.72 0.99
C VAL A 22 25.34 -9.79 1.95
N GLY A 23 25.02 -8.49 1.92
CA GLY A 23 25.49 -7.52 2.92
C GLY A 23 25.78 -6.11 2.39
N GLU A 24 26.10 -5.96 1.11
CA GLU A 24 26.59 -4.69 0.55
C GLU A 24 25.55 -3.87 -0.22
N GLY A 25 24.29 -4.34 -0.30
CA GLY A 25 23.26 -3.67 -1.12
C GLY A 25 23.49 -3.83 -2.62
N ILE A 26 24.31 -4.80 -3.03
CA ILE A 26 24.63 -5.06 -4.43
C ILE A 26 23.69 -6.13 -5.01
N VAL A 27 23.02 -5.80 -6.11
CA VAL A 27 22.16 -6.71 -6.88
C VAL A 27 22.82 -6.99 -8.23
N ARG A 28 22.93 -8.27 -8.59
CA ARG A 28 23.59 -8.69 -9.84
C ARG A 28 22.59 -9.33 -10.79
N SER A 29 22.67 -8.97 -12.06
CA SER A 29 22.13 -9.73 -13.19
C SER A 29 23.28 -10.44 -13.92
N THR A 30 22.99 -11.25 -14.93
CA THR A 30 24.01 -11.96 -15.73
C THR A 30 25.00 -11.00 -16.38
N ASP A 31 24.52 -9.83 -16.83
CA ASP A 31 25.31 -8.89 -17.64
C ASP A 31 25.54 -7.52 -16.97
N THR A 32 24.96 -7.27 -15.79
CA THR A 32 25.08 -5.97 -15.10
C THR A 32 24.97 -6.12 -13.59
N GLU A 33 25.49 -5.14 -12.87
CA GLU A 33 25.37 -5.00 -11.42
C GLU A 33 24.74 -3.65 -11.07
N LEU A 34 23.98 -3.60 -9.97
CA LEU A 34 23.45 -2.40 -9.36
C LEU A 34 23.86 -2.36 -7.88
N ASP A 35 24.61 -1.34 -7.50
CA ASP A 35 24.87 -1.01 -6.11
C ASP A 35 23.79 -0.03 -5.61
N LEU A 36 22.94 -0.49 -4.69
CA LEU A 36 21.86 0.32 -4.09
C LEU A 36 22.39 1.45 -3.20
N SER A 37 23.64 1.36 -2.72
CA SER A 37 24.26 2.40 -1.90
C SER A 37 24.75 3.59 -2.73
N GLU A 38 25.06 3.37 -4.00
CA GLU A 38 25.50 4.44 -4.89
C GLU A 38 24.33 5.40 -5.21
N GLY A 39 24.55 6.69 -4.97
CA GLY A 39 23.52 7.73 -5.14
C GLY A 39 22.50 7.81 -3.99
N ALA A 40 22.58 6.91 -3.01
CA ALA A 40 21.71 6.95 -1.86
C ALA A 40 21.95 8.20 -1.01
N ARG A 41 20.88 8.70 -0.40
CA ARG A 41 20.89 9.92 0.40
C ARG A 41 20.75 9.58 1.86
N SER A 42 21.52 10.26 2.71
CA SER A 42 21.36 10.15 4.16
C SER A 42 20.43 11.25 4.65
N HIS A 43 19.36 10.88 5.34
CA HIS A 43 18.47 11.80 6.05
C HIS A 43 18.44 11.43 7.53
N ARG A 44 18.85 12.38 8.39
CA ARG A 44 18.90 12.19 9.85
C ARG A 44 19.59 10.87 10.30
N GLY A 45 20.66 10.50 9.58
CA GLY A 45 21.48 9.33 9.88
C GLY A 45 20.92 7.99 9.38
N ILE A 46 19.83 7.99 8.60
CA ILE A 46 19.30 6.80 7.93
C ILE A 46 19.51 6.97 6.43
N ARG A 47 19.96 5.92 5.75
CA ARG A 47 20.22 5.94 4.31
C ARG A 47 18.96 5.54 3.54
N HIS A 48 18.68 6.28 2.47
CA HIS A 48 17.54 6.07 1.58
C HIS A 48 18.05 5.83 0.16
N VAL A 49 17.60 4.72 -0.43
CA VAL A 49 17.94 4.31 -1.80
C VAL A 49 17.40 5.32 -2.82
N ASP A 50 18.17 5.57 -3.89
CA ASP A 50 17.68 6.30 -5.06
C ASP A 50 16.80 5.38 -5.91
N TRP A 51 15.53 5.22 -5.52
CA TRP A 51 14.58 4.37 -6.25
C TRP A 51 14.39 4.76 -7.72
N PRO A 52 14.34 6.04 -8.12
CA PRO A 52 14.36 6.41 -9.54
C PRO A 52 15.53 5.80 -10.33
N ARG A 53 16.72 5.69 -9.71
CA ARG A 53 17.86 5.01 -10.34
C ARG A 53 17.62 3.51 -10.48
N VAL A 54 17.08 2.86 -9.45
CA VAL A 54 16.72 1.43 -9.46
C VAL A 54 15.71 1.16 -10.59
N HIS A 55 14.66 1.97 -10.69
CA HIS A 55 13.63 1.85 -11.72
C HIS A 55 14.20 1.97 -13.14
N ARG A 56 15.03 2.99 -13.40
CA ARG A 56 15.71 3.13 -14.71
C ARG A 56 16.61 1.94 -15.04
N TRP A 57 17.29 1.38 -14.05
CA TRP A 57 18.12 0.19 -14.25
C TRP A 57 17.26 -1.03 -14.61
N LEU A 58 16.14 -1.27 -13.94
CA LEU A 58 15.21 -2.35 -14.25
C LEU A 58 14.54 -2.18 -15.62
N GLU A 59 14.17 -0.95 -15.98
CA GLU A 59 13.57 -0.64 -17.29
C GLU A 59 14.50 -0.97 -18.46
N ALA A 60 15.82 -0.91 -18.26
CA ALA A 60 16.82 -1.27 -19.26
C ALA A 60 16.98 -2.79 -19.45
N LEU A 61 16.42 -3.61 -18.55
CA LEU A 61 16.56 -5.06 -18.56
C LEU A 61 15.40 -5.77 -19.29
N PRO A 62 15.63 -7.02 -19.76
CA PRO A 62 14.58 -7.87 -20.29
C PRO A 62 13.42 -8.03 -19.30
N GLN A 63 12.18 -7.97 -19.80
CA GLN A 63 10.98 -8.01 -18.95
C GLN A 63 10.91 -9.26 -18.06
N GLU A 64 11.39 -10.40 -18.56
CA GLU A 64 11.46 -11.68 -17.85
C GLU A 64 12.34 -11.67 -16.60
N ASP A 65 13.36 -10.81 -16.55
CA ASP A 65 14.28 -10.71 -15.40
C ASP A 65 13.83 -9.66 -14.37
N ARG A 66 13.01 -8.69 -14.78
CA ARG A 66 12.64 -7.52 -13.94
C ARG A 66 12.03 -7.92 -12.62
N THR A 67 11.10 -8.88 -12.63
CA THR A 67 10.43 -9.34 -11.41
C THR A 67 11.41 -9.94 -10.41
N GLY A 68 12.28 -10.85 -10.87
CA GLY A 68 13.25 -11.49 -10.00
C GLY A 68 14.26 -10.49 -9.42
N LEU A 69 14.72 -9.55 -10.25
CA LEU A 69 15.67 -8.53 -9.83
C LEU A 69 15.05 -7.46 -8.94
N TRP A 70 13.78 -7.09 -9.14
CA TRP A 70 13.05 -6.21 -8.22
C TRP A 70 13.01 -6.78 -6.80
N LEU A 71 12.68 -8.08 -6.67
CA LEU A 71 12.66 -8.77 -5.38
C LEU A 71 14.05 -8.79 -4.72
N GLU A 72 15.13 -8.92 -5.51
CA GLU A 72 16.49 -8.82 -4.97
C GLU A 72 16.84 -7.39 -4.56
N CYS A 73 16.34 -6.36 -5.26
CA CYS A 73 16.46 -4.96 -4.83
C CYS A 73 15.73 -4.72 -3.50
N GLU A 74 14.51 -5.21 -3.34
CA GLU A 74 13.75 -5.12 -2.07
C GLU A 74 14.50 -5.80 -0.92
N ARG A 75 14.97 -7.03 -1.13
CA ARG A 75 15.77 -7.77 -0.13
C ARG A 75 17.08 -7.06 0.20
N GLY A 76 17.77 -6.57 -0.82
CA GLY A 76 19.03 -5.85 -0.70
C GLY A 76 18.85 -4.58 0.12
N TRP A 77 17.83 -3.78 -0.21
CA TRP A 77 17.45 -2.59 0.54
C TRP A 77 17.06 -2.91 1.98
N ALA A 78 16.18 -3.88 2.22
CA ALA A 78 15.74 -4.22 3.57
C ALA A 78 16.90 -4.67 4.47
N ARG A 79 17.86 -5.44 3.93
CA ARG A 79 19.08 -5.83 4.66
C ARG A 79 20.03 -4.66 4.87
N TRP A 80 20.10 -3.75 3.91
CA TRP A 80 20.91 -2.55 4.03
C TRP A 80 20.36 -1.61 5.12
N LEU A 81 19.03 -1.42 5.14
CA LEU A 81 18.34 -0.68 6.19
C LEU A 81 18.51 -1.36 7.56
N LEU A 82 18.46 -2.69 7.64
CA LEU A 82 18.75 -3.42 8.88
C LEU A 82 20.11 -3.02 9.49
N SER A 83 21.13 -2.78 8.66
CA SER A 83 22.44 -2.33 9.13
C SER A 83 22.43 -0.92 9.73
N ASP A 84 21.50 -0.05 9.30
CA ASP A 84 21.30 1.29 9.87
C ASP A 84 20.48 1.27 11.17
N LEU A 85 19.52 0.33 11.28
CA LEU A 85 18.63 0.22 12.44
C LEU A 85 19.33 -0.38 13.67
N GLY A 86 20.37 -1.20 13.46
CA GLY A 86 21.20 -1.77 14.52
C GLY A 86 20.88 -3.23 14.84
N PRO A 87 21.71 -3.85 15.71
CA PRO A 87 21.72 -5.30 15.93
C PRO A 87 20.49 -5.85 16.66
N GLN A 88 19.67 -4.98 17.26
CA GLN A 88 18.43 -5.39 17.91
C GLN A 88 17.33 -5.73 16.90
N TYR A 89 17.43 -5.26 15.65
CA TYR A 89 16.48 -5.58 14.60
C TYR A 89 16.79 -6.93 13.96
N GLY A 90 15.74 -7.68 13.64
CA GLY A 90 15.78 -8.89 12.84
C GLY A 90 15.17 -8.68 11.45
N PHE A 91 15.66 -9.45 10.49
CA PHE A 91 15.06 -9.61 9.16
C PHE A 91 14.30 -10.94 9.12
N ALA A 92 13.03 -10.89 8.72
CA ALA A 92 12.23 -12.07 8.45
C ALA A 92 11.51 -11.93 7.10
N GLU A 93 11.28 -13.05 6.42
CA GLU A 93 10.69 -13.07 5.08
C GLU A 93 9.76 -14.27 4.94
N SER A 94 8.58 -14.05 4.36
CA SER A 94 7.64 -15.10 3.93
C SER A 94 7.60 -15.18 2.40
N GLU A 95 6.64 -15.90 1.82
CA GLU A 95 6.48 -15.93 0.36
C GLU A 95 6.14 -14.54 -0.21
N HIS A 96 5.28 -13.78 0.46
CA HIS A 96 4.75 -12.51 -0.04
C HIS A 96 5.18 -11.27 0.75
N SER A 97 5.85 -11.44 1.89
CA SER A 97 6.14 -10.31 2.79
C SER A 97 7.58 -10.31 3.31
N ILE A 98 8.10 -9.12 3.63
CA ILE A 98 9.35 -8.88 4.35
C ILE A 98 9.04 -8.10 5.63
N LEU A 99 9.72 -8.44 6.72
CA LEU A 99 9.59 -7.77 8.01
C LEU A 99 10.96 -7.38 8.56
N LEU A 100 11.08 -6.11 8.98
CA LEU A 100 12.14 -5.61 9.83
C LEU A 100 11.55 -5.25 11.20
N SER A 101 12.00 -5.88 12.29
CA SER A 101 11.47 -5.59 13.63
C SER A 101 12.42 -6.00 14.74
N PRO A 102 12.39 -5.37 15.93
CA PRO A 102 13.18 -5.78 17.09
C PRO A 102 12.61 -7.00 17.84
N GLY A 103 11.50 -7.56 17.35
CA GLY A 103 10.76 -8.62 18.04
C GLY A 103 11.40 -10.01 17.94
N SER A 104 10.87 -10.94 18.73
CA SER A 104 11.23 -12.35 18.67
C SER A 104 10.85 -12.97 17.32
N GLU A 105 11.53 -14.06 16.94
CA GLU A 105 11.20 -14.83 15.73
C GLU A 105 9.73 -15.31 15.70
N ARG A 106 9.14 -15.55 16.88
CA ARG A 106 7.72 -15.90 16.99
C ARG A 106 6.81 -14.74 16.59
N GLU A 107 7.08 -13.53 17.08
CA GLU A 107 6.32 -12.33 16.73
C GLU A 107 6.48 -12.02 15.23
N ALA A 108 7.70 -12.15 14.71
CA ALA A 108 7.97 -11.99 13.29
C ALA A 108 7.14 -12.94 12.41
N ARG A 109 7.07 -14.23 12.77
CA ARG A 109 6.22 -15.21 12.06
C ARG A 109 4.73 -14.86 12.13
N LEU A 110 4.26 -14.35 13.27
CA LEU A 110 2.85 -13.95 13.42
C LEU A 110 2.51 -12.74 12.54
N ALA A 111 3.41 -11.75 12.48
CA ALA A 111 3.28 -10.59 11.60
C ALA A 111 3.24 -10.99 10.13
N LEU A 112 4.21 -11.79 9.68
CA LEU A 112 4.26 -12.26 8.29
C LEU A 112 3.00 -13.05 7.90
N ASN A 113 2.57 -13.98 8.76
CA ASN A 113 1.34 -14.73 8.54
C ASN A 113 0.09 -13.84 8.52
N TYR A 114 0.10 -12.72 9.25
CA TYR A 114 -0.98 -11.74 9.20
C TYR A 114 -0.98 -11.00 7.86
N LEU A 115 0.17 -10.43 7.45
CA LEU A 115 0.32 -9.70 6.18
C LEU A 115 -0.10 -10.56 4.98
N ASP A 116 0.42 -11.80 4.89
CA ASP A 116 0.10 -12.71 3.79
C ASP A 116 -1.40 -13.04 3.73
N ARG A 117 -2.02 -13.31 4.89
CA ARG A 117 -3.46 -13.58 4.95
C ARG A 117 -4.29 -12.34 4.60
N THR A 118 -3.86 -11.16 5.05
CA THR A 118 -4.55 -9.90 4.78
C THR A 118 -4.49 -9.57 3.29
N LYS A 119 -3.33 -9.71 2.63
CA LYS A 119 -3.20 -9.56 1.17
C LYS A 119 -4.17 -10.44 0.41
N LEU A 120 -4.24 -11.72 0.76
CA LEU A 120 -5.19 -12.64 0.13
C LEU A 120 -6.66 -12.29 0.42
N ARG A 121 -6.97 -11.72 1.59
CA ARG A 121 -8.33 -11.25 1.92
C ARG A 121 -8.71 -10.03 1.11
N VAL A 122 -7.82 -9.04 0.98
CA VAL A 122 -8.05 -7.84 0.18
C VAL A 122 -8.17 -8.18 -1.30
N LEU A 123 -7.27 -9.01 -1.84
CA LEU A 123 -7.35 -9.52 -3.22
C LEU A 123 -8.69 -10.20 -3.51
N ARG A 124 -9.17 -11.08 -2.61
CA ARG A 124 -10.47 -11.74 -2.77
C ARG A 124 -11.65 -10.77 -2.68
N LEU A 125 -11.53 -9.72 -1.86
CA LEU A 125 -12.59 -8.75 -1.68
C LEU A 125 -12.73 -7.82 -2.90
N LEU A 126 -11.61 -7.41 -3.49
CA LEU A 126 -11.54 -6.48 -4.62
C LEU A 126 -11.66 -7.19 -5.98
N GLU A 127 -11.43 -8.50 -6.03
CA GLU A 127 -11.51 -9.32 -7.24
C GLU A 127 -10.65 -8.71 -8.37
N GLU A 128 -11.19 -8.54 -9.59
CA GLU A 128 -10.44 -7.99 -10.72
C GLU A 128 -10.10 -6.50 -10.61
N LEU A 129 -10.55 -5.80 -9.55
CA LEU A 129 -10.09 -4.43 -9.28
C LEU A 129 -8.69 -4.42 -8.69
N ALA A 130 -8.27 -5.48 -8.00
CA ALA A 130 -6.96 -5.55 -7.41
C ALA A 130 -5.95 -6.14 -8.40
N ALA A 131 -4.95 -5.34 -8.75
CA ALA A 131 -3.77 -5.83 -9.44
C ALA A 131 -2.55 -5.38 -8.64
N PRO A 132 -1.64 -6.30 -8.25
CA PRO A 132 -0.38 -5.90 -7.63
C PRO A 132 0.34 -4.92 -8.56
N ALA A 133 0.58 -3.70 -8.07
CA ALA A 133 1.25 -2.66 -8.84
C ALA A 133 2.64 -3.12 -9.29
N ASP A 134 3.31 -3.85 -8.40
CA ASP A 134 4.60 -4.46 -8.61
C ASP A 134 4.55 -5.95 -8.19
N PRO A 135 5.40 -6.81 -8.77
CA PRO A 135 5.55 -8.18 -8.33
C PRO A 135 6.33 -8.31 -7.00
N GLY A 136 6.55 -7.18 -6.31
CA GLY A 136 7.26 -7.06 -5.05
C GLY A 136 6.54 -7.68 -3.85
N LYS A 137 7.23 -7.64 -2.71
CA LYS A 137 6.70 -8.09 -1.43
C LYS A 137 6.07 -6.96 -0.65
N GLU A 138 5.12 -7.30 0.21
CA GLU A 138 4.66 -6.37 1.23
C GLU A 138 5.76 -6.21 2.28
N ILE A 139 6.28 -5.01 2.44
CA ILE A 139 7.39 -4.75 3.37
C ILE A 139 6.83 -4.04 4.60
N LEU A 140 7.05 -4.59 5.78
CA LEU A 140 6.69 -3.97 7.05
C LEU A 140 7.95 -3.69 7.88
N ILE A 141 8.05 -2.46 8.38
CA ILE A 141 9.11 -2.01 9.27
C ILE A 141 8.47 -1.59 10.59
N VAL A 142 8.80 -2.32 11.66
CA VAL A 142 8.35 -2.03 13.02
C VAL A 142 9.52 -1.43 13.79
N PHE A 143 9.43 -0.15 14.08
CA PHE A 143 10.39 0.60 14.88
C PHE A 143 10.16 0.36 16.38
N GLU A 144 11.26 0.26 17.11
CA GLU A 144 11.32 0.07 18.56
C GLU A 144 10.73 1.28 19.33
N ASP A 145 10.97 2.49 18.81
CA ASP A 145 10.56 3.74 19.44
C ASP A 145 10.02 4.76 18.42
N ALA A 146 9.30 5.74 18.94
CA ALA A 146 8.66 6.77 18.13
C ALA A 146 9.68 7.73 17.50
N ASP A 147 10.83 8.00 18.13
CA ASP A 147 11.81 8.95 17.62
C ASP A 147 12.48 8.41 16.35
N LEU A 148 12.84 7.14 16.34
CA LEU A 148 13.40 6.47 15.17
C LEU A 148 12.38 6.35 14.04
N TYR A 149 11.13 6.04 14.37
CA TYR A 149 10.02 6.06 13.42
C TYR A 149 9.85 7.43 12.76
N TYR A 150 9.74 8.51 13.54
CA TYR A 150 9.57 9.86 12.99
C TYR A 150 10.81 10.33 12.23
N ARG A 151 12.02 9.96 12.66
CA ARG A 151 13.25 10.20 11.89
C ARG A 151 13.16 9.58 10.50
N TYR A 152 12.74 8.31 10.42
CA TYR A 152 12.59 7.59 9.17
C TYR A 152 11.51 8.20 8.26
N VAL A 153 10.30 8.39 8.78
CA VAL A 153 9.15 8.90 8.00
C VAL A 153 9.39 10.33 7.52
N SER A 154 10.13 11.15 8.28
CA SER A 154 10.41 12.56 7.90
C SER A 154 11.21 12.72 6.60
N ALA A 155 11.79 11.65 6.05
CA ALA A 155 12.48 11.70 4.76
C ALA A 155 11.52 11.76 3.56
N PHE A 156 10.25 11.39 3.77
CA PHE A 156 9.28 11.14 2.70
C PHE A 156 8.28 12.29 2.49
N ASP A 157 8.46 13.43 3.19
CA ASP A 157 7.61 14.62 3.08
C ASP A 157 6.09 14.28 3.04
N CYS A 158 5.69 13.32 3.88
CA CYS A 158 4.29 12.90 3.98
C CYS A 158 3.50 14.08 4.57
N ALA A 159 2.65 14.71 3.78
CA ALA A 159 1.80 15.83 4.21
C ALA A 159 0.94 15.48 5.46
N ASP A 160 0.63 14.20 5.68
CA ASP A 160 -0.10 13.68 6.85
C ASP A 160 0.77 13.43 8.08
N SER A 161 2.09 13.61 7.99
CA SER A 161 3.01 13.31 9.12
C SER A 161 3.08 14.42 10.17
N GLN A 162 2.52 15.61 9.91
CA GLN A 162 2.76 16.74 10.80
C GLN A 162 1.84 16.85 12.03
N GLU A 163 0.62 16.32 12.08
CA GLU A 163 -0.22 16.47 13.29
C GLU A 163 -1.19 15.32 13.60
N THR A 164 -0.99 14.12 13.04
CA THR A 164 -1.73 12.93 13.47
C THR A 164 -0.75 11.91 14.03
N VAL A 165 -0.92 11.54 15.31
CA VAL A 165 -0.18 10.46 15.97
C VAL A 165 -0.63 9.13 15.35
N SER A 166 -0.28 8.89 14.09
CA SER A 166 -0.55 7.61 13.46
C SER A 166 0.47 6.60 13.95
N SER A 167 -0.02 5.47 14.46
CA SER A 167 0.81 4.34 14.86
C SER A 167 1.49 3.63 13.67
N GLY A 168 1.20 4.03 12.44
CA GLY A 168 1.90 3.59 11.24
C GLY A 168 1.46 4.31 9.96
N VAL A 169 2.23 4.16 8.90
CA VAL A 169 2.00 4.81 7.59
C VAL A 169 2.47 3.89 6.47
N PHE A 170 1.83 3.95 5.31
CA PHE A 170 2.38 3.37 4.09
C PHE A 170 3.09 4.43 3.26
N LEU A 171 4.25 4.06 2.74
CA LEU A 171 5.14 4.95 2.02
C LEU A 171 5.30 4.43 0.60
N SER A 172 4.69 5.14 -0.35
CA SER A 172 4.75 4.83 -1.79
C SER A 172 5.78 5.69 -2.52
N PHE A 173 7.02 5.72 -2.01
CA PHE A 173 8.12 6.47 -2.61
C PHE A 173 9.14 5.51 -3.22
N GLY A 174 8.82 5.00 -4.41
CA GLY A 174 9.70 4.16 -5.20
C GLY A 174 9.65 2.66 -4.85
N CYS A 175 9.68 2.30 -3.56
CA CYS A 175 9.41 0.95 -3.07
C CYS A 175 8.35 1.02 -1.97
N GLY A 176 7.16 0.47 -2.24
CA GLY A 176 6.02 0.51 -1.33
C GLY A 176 6.29 -0.27 -0.04
N HIS A 177 6.14 0.37 1.12
CA HIS A 177 6.33 -0.30 2.41
C HIS A 177 5.56 0.38 3.54
N PHE A 178 5.27 -0.41 4.57
CA PHE A 178 4.65 0.01 5.81
C PHE A 178 5.71 0.33 6.86
N ALA A 179 5.54 1.44 7.56
CA ALA A 179 6.33 1.83 8.72
C ALA A 179 5.42 1.96 9.95
N SER A 180 5.87 1.52 11.13
CA SER A 180 5.10 1.63 12.37
C SER A 180 6.00 1.72 13.59
N ASN A 181 5.58 2.44 14.62
CA ASN A 181 6.24 2.48 15.93
C ASN A 181 5.57 1.55 16.96
N THR A 182 4.66 0.67 16.53
CA THR A 182 4.01 -0.30 17.39
C THR A 182 4.25 -1.73 16.90
N ALA A 183 4.79 -2.57 17.78
CA ALA A 183 4.90 -4.01 17.54
C ALA A 183 3.55 -4.75 17.64
N ARG A 184 2.49 -4.04 18.04
CA ARG A 184 1.14 -4.59 18.16
C ARG A 184 0.44 -4.58 16.80
N ILE A 185 0.58 -5.70 16.08
CA ILE A 185 -0.10 -5.94 14.79
C ILE A 185 -1.61 -5.68 14.91
N ASP A 186 -2.22 -6.06 16.04
CA ASP A 186 -3.65 -5.86 16.30
C ASP A 186 -4.10 -4.38 16.23
N ARG A 187 -3.18 -3.45 16.47
CA ARG A 187 -3.42 -2.00 16.35
C ARG A 187 -3.12 -1.44 14.96
N MET A 188 -2.41 -2.20 14.14
CA MET A 188 -2.06 -1.84 12.78
C MET A 188 -3.00 -2.44 11.74
N GLU A 189 -3.84 -3.39 12.13
CA GLU A 189 -4.68 -4.16 11.22
C GLU A 189 -5.49 -3.29 10.25
N ALA A 190 -6.17 -2.27 10.77
CA ALA A 190 -6.94 -1.33 9.96
C ALA A 190 -6.05 -0.58 8.97
N VAL A 191 -4.92 -0.03 9.43
CA VAL A 191 -3.95 0.70 8.59
C VAL A 191 -3.35 -0.23 7.51
N ILE A 192 -2.97 -1.45 7.88
CA ILE A 192 -2.46 -2.45 6.93
C ILE A 192 -3.49 -2.71 5.84
N VAL A 193 -4.76 -2.92 6.22
CA VAL A 193 -5.84 -3.16 5.25
C VAL A 193 -6.06 -1.93 4.35
N HIS A 194 -6.10 -0.74 4.95
CA HIS A 194 -6.32 0.52 4.25
C HIS A 194 -5.28 0.73 3.15
N GLU A 195 -4.00 0.74 3.50
CA GLU A 195 -2.96 1.08 2.55
C GLU A 195 -2.66 -0.05 1.57
N MET A 196 -2.85 -1.31 1.98
CA MET A 196 -2.76 -2.44 1.07
C MET A 196 -3.85 -2.36 -0.01
N THR A 197 -4.99 -1.74 0.30
CA THR A 197 -6.02 -1.44 -0.69
C THR A 197 -5.50 -0.43 -1.71
N HIS A 198 -4.91 0.68 -1.27
CA HIS A 198 -4.29 1.66 -2.19
C HIS A 198 -3.22 1.03 -3.07
N SER A 199 -2.32 0.24 -2.49
CA SER A 199 -1.27 -0.47 -3.23
C SER A 199 -1.86 -1.31 -4.37
N LEU A 200 -2.91 -2.10 -4.09
CA LEU A 200 -3.58 -2.97 -5.06
C LEU A 200 -4.44 -2.23 -6.09
N LEU A 201 -4.83 -0.98 -5.83
CA LEU A 201 -5.63 -0.13 -6.72
C LEU A 201 -4.80 0.92 -7.47
N SER A 202 -3.54 1.14 -7.09
CA SER A 202 -2.69 2.23 -7.59
C SER A 202 -2.55 2.27 -9.12
N HIS A 203 -2.64 1.12 -9.78
CA HIS A 203 -2.62 0.99 -11.24
C HIS A 203 -3.83 1.63 -11.96
N LEU A 204 -4.92 1.94 -11.24
CA LEU A 204 -6.15 2.49 -11.81
C LEU A 204 -6.16 4.04 -11.87
N GLY A 205 -5.28 4.71 -11.12
CA GLY A 205 -5.23 6.19 -11.09
C GLY A 205 -6.56 6.82 -10.65
N LEU A 206 -7.16 6.30 -9.57
CA LEU A 206 -8.51 6.66 -9.14
C LEU A 206 -8.63 8.11 -8.67
N PRO A 207 -9.84 8.71 -8.75
CA PRO A 207 -10.18 9.89 -7.95
C PRO A 207 -9.97 9.62 -6.46
N THR A 208 -9.43 10.59 -5.72
CA THR A 208 -9.14 10.46 -4.29
C THR A 208 -10.34 9.96 -3.49
N TRP A 209 -11.53 10.53 -3.69
CA TRP A 209 -12.73 10.11 -2.94
C TRP A 209 -13.09 8.62 -3.16
N LEU A 210 -12.82 8.10 -4.36
CA LEU A 210 -13.15 6.73 -4.72
C LEU A 210 -12.12 5.77 -4.14
N ASP A 211 -10.84 6.13 -4.24
CA ASP A 211 -9.74 5.36 -3.66
C ASP A 211 -9.89 5.23 -2.14
N GLU A 212 -10.04 6.35 -1.44
CA GLU A 212 -10.25 6.41 0.01
C GLU A 212 -11.53 5.71 0.43
N GLY A 213 -12.62 5.91 -0.32
CA GLY A 213 -13.88 5.26 -0.06
C GLY A 213 -13.80 3.73 -0.14
N ILE A 214 -13.01 3.18 -1.08
CA ILE A 214 -12.78 1.74 -1.19
C ILE A 214 -11.88 1.24 -0.07
N ALA A 215 -10.80 1.97 0.27
CA ALA A 215 -9.89 1.62 1.36
C ALA A 215 -10.63 1.53 2.71
N VAL A 216 -11.38 2.58 3.08
CA VAL A 216 -12.19 2.62 4.31
C VAL A 216 -13.22 1.50 4.34
N ASN A 217 -13.90 1.23 3.22
CA ASN A 217 -14.88 0.13 3.20
C ASN A 217 -14.23 -1.26 3.29
N THR A 218 -13.01 -1.41 2.79
CA THR A 218 -12.26 -2.65 2.93
C THR A 218 -11.90 -2.89 4.40
N GLU A 219 -11.48 -1.87 5.14
CA GLU A 219 -11.26 -1.96 6.59
C GLU A 219 -12.51 -2.48 7.32
N VAL A 220 -13.66 -1.85 7.03
CA VAL A 220 -14.95 -2.19 7.65
C VAL A 220 -15.34 -3.63 7.38
N ARG A 221 -15.24 -4.07 6.12
CA ARG A 221 -15.58 -5.44 5.73
C ARG A 221 -14.63 -6.47 6.33
N LEU A 222 -13.37 -6.12 6.58
CA LEU A 222 -12.38 -7.03 7.16
C LEU A 222 -12.34 -7.03 8.70
N GLY A 223 -13.25 -6.29 9.35
CA GLY A 223 -13.56 -6.42 10.78
C GLY A 223 -13.33 -5.17 11.62
N HIS A 224 -13.00 -4.02 11.01
CA HIS A 224 -12.72 -2.79 11.74
C HIS A 224 -13.93 -1.86 11.70
N PRO A 225 -14.71 -1.73 12.78
CA PRO A 225 -15.87 -0.86 12.77
C PRO A 225 -15.43 0.60 12.54
N TYR A 226 -15.97 1.24 11.51
CA TYR A 226 -15.66 2.62 11.16
C TYR A 226 -15.96 3.60 12.32
N ALA A 227 -17.09 3.39 13.00
CA ALA A 227 -17.60 4.32 14.00
C ALA A 227 -18.58 3.63 14.95
N THR A 228 -18.69 4.16 16.18
CA THR A 228 -19.79 3.80 17.08
C THR A 228 -21.11 4.41 16.60
N VAL A 229 -22.25 3.86 17.04
CA VAL A 229 -23.58 4.39 16.69
C VAL A 229 -23.75 5.85 17.10
N SER A 230 -23.20 6.25 18.25
CA SER A 230 -23.25 7.66 18.70
C SER A 230 -22.47 8.56 17.73
N HIS A 231 -21.27 8.13 17.35
CA HIS A 231 -20.42 8.89 16.44
C HIS A 231 -21.02 9.00 15.03
N GLN A 232 -21.65 7.93 14.52
CA GLN A 232 -22.38 7.99 13.24
C GLN A 232 -23.50 9.03 13.24
N ARG A 233 -24.22 9.18 14.36
CA ARG A 233 -25.26 10.22 14.48
C ARG A 233 -24.67 11.63 14.48
N GLU A 234 -23.52 11.83 15.10
CA GLU A 234 -22.81 13.11 15.07
C GLU A 234 -22.32 13.45 13.66
N LEU A 235 -21.75 12.47 12.94
CA LEU A 235 -21.31 12.62 11.55
C LEU A 235 -22.47 13.01 10.64
N LEU A 236 -23.65 12.39 10.78
CA LEU A 236 -24.85 12.78 10.02
C LEU A 236 -25.23 14.26 10.22
N VAL A 237 -25.19 14.76 11.46
CA VAL A 237 -25.47 16.18 11.74
C VAL A 237 -24.42 17.09 11.12
N LYS A 238 -23.14 16.70 11.18
CA LYS A 238 -22.04 17.45 10.57
C LYS A 238 -22.19 17.48 9.03
N HIS A 239 -22.50 16.35 8.39
CA HIS A 239 -22.71 16.25 6.94
C HIS A 239 -23.79 17.20 6.43
N ARG A 240 -24.97 17.19 7.07
CA ARG A 240 -26.10 18.08 6.70
C ARG A 240 -25.76 19.56 6.76
N ARG A 241 -24.80 19.95 7.61
CA ARG A 241 -24.36 21.34 7.78
C ARG A 241 -23.22 21.73 6.85
N HIS A 242 -22.33 20.77 6.56
CA HIS A 242 -21.08 21.06 5.86
C HIS A 242 -21.23 20.98 4.34
N TRP A 243 -21.88 19.94 3.82
CA TRP A 243 -21.90 19.69 2.39
C TRP A 243 -22.90 20.60 1.66
N ASN A 244 -22.36 21.41 0.77
CA ASN A 244 -23.09 22.31 -0.12
C ASN A 244 -22.31 22.43 -1.43
N LYS A 245 -22.87 23.07 -2.45
CA LYS A 245 -22.24 23.17 -3.78
C LYS A 245 -20.79 23.66 -3.74
N ARG A 246 -20.46 24.64 -2.87
CA ARG A 246 -19.10 25.19 -2.77
C ARG A 246 -18.10 24.21 -2.13
N ASN A 247 -18.53 23.47 -1.12
CA ASN A 247 -17.65 22.55 -0.39
C ASN A 247 -17.50 21.21 -1.11
N LEU A 248 -18.49 20.80 -1.93
CA LEU A 248 -18.39 19.60 -2.75
C LEU A 248 -17.29 19.69 -3.82
N ASP A 249 -17.01 20.88 -4.36
CA ASP A 249 -15.89 21.05 -5.28
C ASP A 249 -14.55 20.63 -4.65
N SER A 250 -14.34 20.92 -3.36
CA SER A 250 -13.12 20.48 -2.65
C SER A 250 -13.09 18.98 -2.36
N PHE A 251 -14.25 18.34 -2.21
CA PHE A 251 -14.37 16.89 -2.07
C PHE A 251 -14.03 16.18 -3.37
N TRP A 252 -14.63 16.62 -4.48
CA TRP A 252 -14.37 16.04 -5.80
C TRP A 252 -12.94 16.24 -6.27
N SER A 253 -12.33 17.39 -5.95
CA SER A 253 -10.92 17.64 -6.27
C SER A 253 -9.94 16.95 -5.32
N GLY A 254 -10.40 16.18 -4.32
CA GLY A 254 -9.57 15.53 -3.31
C GLY A 254 -8.96 16.45 -2.24
N LYS A 255 -9.13 17.77 -2.35
CA LYS A 255 -8.49 18.74 -1.42
C LYS A 255 -8.97 18.60 0.01
N SER A 256 -10.23 18.24 0.21
CA SER A 256 -10.83 18.12 1.54
C SER A 256 -10.27 16.95 2.36
N PHE A 257 -9.62 15.96 1.72
CA PHE A 257 -8.95 14.84 2.38
C PHE A 257 -7.62 15.22 3.05
N TYR A 258 -7.08 16.39 2.71
CA TYR A 258 -5.85 16.93 3.30
C TYR A 258 -6.12 18.16 4.20
N ALA A 259 -7.38 18.38 4.59
CA ALA A 259 -7.73 19.48 5.49
C ALA A 259 -7.30 19.16 6.93
N THR A 260 -6.81 20.16 7.67
CA THR A 260 -6.33 19.99 9.05
C THR A 260 -7.43 20.09 10.11
N ASP A 261 -8.70 20.19 9.70
CA ASP A 261 -9.86 20.31 10.58
C ASP A 261 -10.81 19.10 10.42
N ASN A 262 -12.00 19.17 11.03
CA ASN A 262 -12.99 18.09 10.97
C ASN A 262 -13.50 17.79 9.53
N VAL A 263 -13.10 18.57 8.52
CA VAL A 263 -13.51 18.33 7.12
C VAL A 263 -12.86 17.06 6.57
N GLN A 264 -11.66 16.72 7.03
CA GLN A 264 -11.00 15.48 6.63
C GLN A 264 -11.84 14.26 7.04
N GLU A 265 -12.22 14.17 8.32
CA GLU A 265 -13.11 13.12 8.85
C GLU A 265 -14.41 13.00 8.02
N LEU A 266 -15.04 14.13 7.69
CA LEU A 266 -16.25 14.13 6.86
C LEU A 266 -15.98 13.67 5.41
N SER A 267 -14.80 13.92 4.87
CA SER A 267 -14.45 13.49 3.52
C SER A 267 -14.34 11.96 3.45
N TYR A 268 -13.63 11.36 4.41
CA TYR A 268 -13.55 9.90 4.53
C TYR A 268 -14.93 9.26 4.75
N ASP A 269 -15.77 9.83 5.63
CA ASP A 269 -17.11 9.25 5.87
C ASP A 269 -18.03 9.38 4.65
N LEU A 270 -18.00 10.53 3.96
CA LEU A 270 -18.79 10.72 2.74
C LEU A 270 -18.34 9.75 1.65
N ALA A 271 -17.03 9.64 1.39
CA ALA A 271 -16.47 8.68 0.44
C ALA A 271 -16.90 7.25 0.74
N ARG A 272 -16.82 6.84 2.01
CA ARG A 272 -17.28 5.53 2.47
C ARG A 272 -18.75 5.31 2.16
N ILE A 273 -19.63 6.28 2.48
CA ILE A 273 -21.08 6.19 2.22
C ILE A 273 -21.37 6.04 0.72
N LEU A 274 -20.72 6.85 -0.12
CA LEU A 274 -20.92 6.83 -1.57
C LEU A 274 -20.50 5.49 -2.17
N VAL A 275 -19.32 4.99 -1.80
CA VAL A 275 -18.83 3.69 -2.28
C VAL A 275 -19.79 2.55 -1.88
N VAL A 276 -20.28 2.53 -0.63
CA VAL A 276 -21.26 1.51 -0.22
C VAL A 276 -22.52 1.57 -1.07
N ALA A 277 -23.04 2.77 -1.31
CA ALA A 277 -24.30 2.95 -2.02
C ALA A 277 -24.17 2.60 -3.52
N LEU A 278 -23.08 3.04 -4.16
CA LEU A 278 -22.78 2.74 -5.56
C LEU A 278 -22.40 1.27 -5.79
N ALA A 279 -21.81 0.60 -4.79
CA ALA A 279 -21.42 -0.81 -4.86
C ALA A 279 -22.58 -1.80 -4.62
N SER A 280 -23.84 -1.34 -4.61
CA SER A 280 -25.02 -2.20 -4.48
C SER A 280 -25.16 -3.20 -5.63
N ASP A 281 -24.83 -2.79 -6.86
CA ASP A 281 -24.48 -3.69 -7.96
C ASP A 281 -22.96 -3.74 -8.11
N TRP A 282 -22.35 -4.79 -7.55
CA TRP A 282 -20.90 -4.97 -7.56
C TRP A 282 -20.31 -5.04 -8.97
N GLN A 283 -21.01 -5.67 -9.92
CA GLN A 283 -20.48 -5.83 -11.28
C GLN A 283 -20.50 -4.50 -12.04
N ALA A 284 -21.55 -3.70 -11.88
CA ALA A 284 -21.60 -2.35 -12.42
C ALA A 284 -20.55 -1.44 -11.77
N PHE A 285 -20.41 -1.52 -10.44
CA PHE A 285 -19.43 -0.76 -9.69
C PHE A 285 -18.00 -1.05 -10.14
N LYS A 286 -17.63 -2.32 -10.35
CA LYS A 286 -16.28 -2.67 -10.86
C LYS A 286 -15.97 -2.02 -12.19
N ARG A 287 -16.91 -2.06 -13.16
CA ARG A 287 -16.75 -1.39 -14.46
C ARG A 287 -16.60 0.12 -14.31
N PHE A 288 -17.36 0.71 -13.40
CA PHE A 288 -17.25 2.13 -13.05
C PHE A 288 -15.86 2.46 -12.50
N VAL A 289 -15.38 1.73 -11.50
CA VAL A 289 -14.07 1.94 -10.87
C VAL A 289 -12.95 1.84 -11.92
N GLN A 290 -12.97 0.82 -12.77
CA GLN A 290 -11.98 0.65 -13.86
C GLN A 290 -12.02 1.75 -14.93
N SER A 291 -13.12 2.51 -15.01
CA SER A 291 -13.30 3.59 -15.98
C SER A 291 -13.21 4.99 -15.39
N ALA A 292 -13.22 5.11 -14.05
CA ALA A 292 -13.20 6.36 -13.34
C ALA A 292 -11.85 7.05 -13.55
N LYS A 293 -11.88 8.38 -13.68
CA LYS A 293 -10.70 9.17 -13.98
C LYS A 293 -10.53 10.27 -12.96
N HIS A 294 -9.29 10.47 -12.53
CA HIS A 294 -8.97 11.51 -11.58
C HIS A 294 -9.37 12.91 -12.09
N GLU A 295 -9.22 13.18 -13.39
CA GLU A 295 -9.43 14.51 -13.99
C GLU A 295 -10.87 15.02 -13.88
N ASP A 296 -11.85 14.14 -13.88
CA ASP A 296 -13.28 14.48 -13.78
C ASP A 296 -13.93 13.93 -12.51
N ALA A 297 -13.13 13.50 -11.54
CA ALA A 297 -13.56 12.83 -10.31
C ALA A 297 -14.43 11.58 -10.54
N GLY A 298 -14.38 10.97 -11.74
CA GLY A 298 -15.19 9.83 -12.14
C GLY A 298 -16.61 10.18 -12.62
N LYS A 299 -16.95 11.46 -12.78
CA LYS A 299 -18.32 11.89 -13.15
C LYS A 299 -18.81 11.26 -14.46
N ALA A 300 -18.02 11.34 -15.53
CA ALA A 300 -18.44 10.79 -16.82
C ALA A 300 -18.58 9.25 -16.79
N ALA A 301 -17.76 8.57 -15.98
CA ALA A 301 -17.86 7.12 -15.80
C ALA A 301 -19.13 6.74 -15.04
N ALA A 302 -19.47 7.49 -13.98
CA ALA A 302 -20.68 7.26 -13.19
C ALA A 302 -21.95 7.46 -14.03
N GLU A 303 -22.04 8.55 -14.80
CA GLU A 303 -23.17 8.82 -15.69
C GLU A 303 -23.35 7.71 -16.74
N ARG A 304 -22.26 7.27 -17.36
CA ARG A 304 -22.31 6.29 -18.46
C ARG A 304 -22.59 4.86 -17.98
N LEU A 305 -22.05 4.47 -16.83
CA LEU A 305 -21.99 3.06 -16.41
C LEU A 305 -22.91 2.73 -15.25
N LEU A 306 -23.24 3.74 -14.42
CA LEU A 306 -24.16 3.61 -13.29
C LEU A 306 -25.46 4.38 -13.51
N GLU A 307 -25.55 5.23 -14.55
CA GLU A 307 -26.68 6.13 -14.80
C GLU A 307 -26.93 7.10 -13.61
N VAL A 308 -25.84 7.54 -12.97
CA VAL A 308 -25.88 8.39 -11.77
C VAL A 308 -25.16 9.72 -12.03
N ASP A 309 -25.84 10.83 -11.73
CA ASP A 309 -25.20 12.14 -11.49
C ASP A 309 -24.66 12.15 -10.05
N LEU A 310 -23.33 12.22 -9.90
CA LEU A 310 -22.69 12.16 -8.58
C LEU A 310 -23.04 13.36 -7.69
N ASP A 311 -23.25 14.55 -8.25
CA ASP A 311 -23.59 15.75 -7.47
C ASP A 311 -25.01 15.65 -6.91
N GLU A 312 -25.97 15.18 -7.73
CA GLU A 312 -27.34 14.90 -7.28
C GLU A 312 -27.36 13.76 -6.26
N PHE A 313 -26.59 12.70 -6.50
CA PHE A 313 -26.50 11.56 -5.60
C PHE A 313 -25.99 11.95 -4.21
N VAL A 314 -24.92 12.76 -4.15
CA VAL A 314 -24.43 13.29 -2.87
C VAL A 314 -25.50 14.10 -2.15
N ARG A 315 -26.27 14.93 -2.85
CA ARG A 315 -27.36 15.70 -2.22
C ARG A 315 -28.40 14.78 -1.61
N LEU A 316 -28.76 13.68 -2.27
CA LEU A 316 -29.73 12.73 -1.74
C LEU A 316 -29.23 12.04 -0.46
N VAL A 317 -27.97 11.59 -0.44
CA VAL A 317 -27.42 10.90 0.74
C VAL A 317 -27.08 11.85 1.90
N THR A 318 -26.83 13.13 1.62
CA THR A 318 -26.52 14.13 2.66
C THR A 318 -27.74 14.90 3.15
N ALA A 319 -28.85 14.91 2.40
CA ALA A 319 -30.12 15.53 2.81
C ALA A 319 -30.99 14.62 3.70
N ALA A 320 -30.80 13.30 3.63
CA ALA A 320 -31.54 12.31 4.42
C ALA A 320 -31.20 12.36 5.92
#